data_AF-A0A7J8IW25-F1
#
_entry.id   AF-A0A7J8IW25-F1
#
_cell.length_a   1.000
_cell.length_b   1.000
_cell.length_c   1.000
_cell.angle_alpha   90.00
_cell.angle_beta   90.00
_cell.angle_gamma   90.00
#
_symmetry.space_group_name_H-M   'P 1'
#
loop_
_entity.id
_entity.type
_entity.pdbx_description
1 polymer ?
#
loop_
_entity_poly.entity_id
_entity_poly.type
_entity_poly.pdbx_seq_one_letter_code
_entity_poly.pdbx_strand_id
1 'polypeptide(L)'
;MMLYSGRSQDGSHLLKSARYLQQELPVRIAHRIKGFRSLPFIIGCNPTILHVHELYIRAFQKLTDFPPIKDQTDEAQYCQLVRQLLDDHKDVVTLLAEGLRESRKHIEDEKLVRYFLDKTLTSRLGIRMLATHHLALHEDKPDFVGIICTRLSPKKIIEKWVDFARRLCEHKYGNAPRVRINGHVAARFPFIPMPLDYILPELLKNAMRATMESHLDTPYNVPDVVITIANNDIDLVIRISDRGGGIAHKDLDRVMDYHFTTAESSTQDPRINPLFGHLDMHSGGQSGPMHGFGFGLPTSRAYAEYLGGSLGLQSLQGIGTDVYLRLRHIDGREESFRI
;
A
#
# COMPACT_ATOMS: atom_id res chain seq x y z
N MET A 1 -17.81 -1.17 -1.08
CA MET A 1 -17.34 -1.89 -2.31
C MET A 1 -17.83 -3.33 -2.20
N MET A 2 -18.33 -3.94 -3.28
CA MET A 2 -18.85 -5.32 -3.22
C MET A 2 -17.86 -6.32 -3.82
N LEU A 3 -17.53 -7.40 -3.11
CA LEU A 3 -16.67 -8.49 -3.59
C LEU A 3 -17.45 -9.81 -3.59
N TYR A 4 -17.84 -10.27 -4.78
CA TYR A 4 -18.69 -11.45 -4.91
C TYR A 4 -18.03 -12.74 -4.38
N SER A 5 -18.66 -13.39 -3.42
CA SER A 5 -18.23 -14.71 -2.91
C SER A 5 -18.93 -15.92 -3.56
N GLY A 6 -19.90 -15.69 -4.44
CA GLY A 6 -20.70 -16.76 -5.05
C GLY A 6 -19.85 -17.68 -5.95
N ARG A 7 -19.96 -18.99 -5.75
CA ARG A 7 -19.45 -20.02 -6.66
C ARG A 7 -20.62 -20.74 -7.33
N SER A 8 -20.64 -20.74 -8.66
CA SER A 8 -21.59 -21.52 -9.45
C SER A 8 -20.81 -22.47 -10.38
N GLN A 9 -21.23 -23.74 -10.43
CA GLN A 9 -20.56 -24.77 -11.25
C GLN A 9 -20.64 -24.49 -12.76
N ASP A 10 -21.64 -23.73 -13.19
CA ASP A 10 -21.86 -23.32 -14.59
C ASP A 10 -21.04 -22.08 -15.01
N GLY A 11 -20.25 -21.50 -14.11
CA GLY A 11 -19.49 -20.27 -14.38
C GLY A 11 -20.33 -18.98 -14.40
N SER A 12 -21.64 -19.04 -14.14
CA SER A 12 -22.54 -17.87 -14.16
C SER A 12 -22.11 -16.74 -13.21
N HIS A 13 -21.47 -17.12 -12.09
CA HIS A 13 -20.89 -16.18 -11.13
C HIS A 13 -19.78 -15.30 -11.72
N LEU A 14 -18.99 -15.84 -12.65
CA LEU A 14 -17.93 -15.09 -13.35
C LEU A 14 -18.53 -14.03 -14.26
N LEU A 15 -19.56 -14.39 -15.05
CA LEU A 15 -20.28 -13.43 -15.90
C LEU A 15 -20.92 -12.31 -15.09
N LYS A 16 -21.51 -12.64 -13.93
CA LYS A 16 -22.08 -11.64 -13.02
C LYS A 16 -20.99 -10.69 -12.47
N SER A 17 -19.86 -11.25 -12.06
CA SER A 17 -18.70 -10.48 -11.56
C SER A 17 -18.11 -9.58 -12.65
N ALA A 18 -17.95 -10.11 -13.87
CA ALA A 18 -17.42 -9.39 -15.02
C ALA A 18 -18.31 -8.20 -15.42
N ARG A 19 -19.63 -8.42 -15.50
CA ARG A 19 -20.60 -7.34 -15.79
C ARG A 19 -20.59 -6.26 -14.72
N TYR A 20 -20.44 -6.63 -13.45
CA TYR A 20 -20.30 -5.66 -12.37
C TYR A 20 -19.01 -4.83 -12.53
N LEU A 21 -17.88 -5.46 -12.85
CA LEU A 21 -16.64 -4.74 -13.16
C LEU A 21 -16.79 -3.80 -14.36
N GLN A 22 -17.44 -4.28 -15.43
CA GLN A 22 -17.69 -3.49 -16.64
C GLN A 22 -18.51 -2.22 -16.35
N GLN A 23 -19.41 -2.27 -15.37
CA GLN A 23 -20.19 -1.10 -14.92
C GLN A 23 -19.39 -0.19 -13.97
N GLU A 24 -18.64 -0.77 -13.03
CA GLU A 24 -17.98 -0.03 -11.95
C GLU A 24 -16.65 0.62 -12.36
N LEU A 25 -15.81 -0.07 -13.13
CA LEU A 25 -14.46 0.39 -13.44
C LEU A 25 -14.44 1.70 -14.25
N PRO A 26 -15.24 1.87 -15.32
CA PRO A 26 -15.29 3.13 -16.08
C PRO A 26 -15.68 4.33 -15.21
N VAL A 27 -16.67 4.16 -14.32
CA VAL A 27 -17.15 5.23 -13.44
C VAL A 27 -16.05 5.66 -12.47
N ARG A 28 -15.36 4.70 -11.84
CA ARG A 28 -14.26 4.97 -10.90
C ARG A 28 -13.08 5.66 -11.60
N ILE A 29 -12.76 5.23 -12.82
CA ILE A 29 -11.70 5.83 -13.63
C ILE A 29 -12.09 7.25 -14.08
N ALA A 30 -13.33 7.48 -14.50
CA ALA A 30 -13.82 8.82 -14.86
C ALA A 30 -13.69 9.81 -13.69
N HIS A 31 -14.00 9.37 -12.46
CA HIS A 31 -13.77 10.18 -11.26
C HIS A 31 -12.29 10.50 -11.02
N ARG A 32 -11.36 9.61 -11.40
CA ARG A 32 -9.92 9.90 -11.34
C ARG A 32 -9.50 10.90 -12.41
N ILE A 33 -9.97 10.75 -13.65
CA ILE A 33 -9.74 11.71 -14.74
C ILE A 33 -10.23 13.10 -14.33
N LYS A 34 -11.44 13.20 -13.75
CA LYS A 34 -11.94 14.47 -13.19
C LYS A 34 -10.98 15.04 -12.14
N GLY A 35 -10.44 14.20 -11.26
CA GLY A 35 -9.42 14.60 -10.29
C GLY A 35 -8.18 15.22 -10.93
N PHE A 36 -7.62 14.61 -11.98
CA PHE A 36 -6.49 15.17 -12.73
C PHE A 36 -6.83 16.50 -13.40
N ARG A 37 -8.02 16.62 -13.99
CA ARG A 37 -8.48 17.87 -14.62
C ARG A 37 -8.73 19.01 -13.64
N SER A 38 -8.92 18.70 -12.35
CA SER A 38 -9.10 19.68 -11.28
C SER A 38 -7.80 20.04 -10.54
N LEU A 39 -6.66 19.47 -10.94
CA LEU A 39 -5.37 19.87 -10.38
C LEU A 39 -5.01 21.31 -10.82
N PRO A 40 -4.28 22.07 -9.97
CA PRO A 40 -3.68 23.32 -10.38
C PRO A 40 -2.91 23.17 -11.68
N PHE A 41 -3.07 24.11 -12.60
CA PHE A 41 -2.50 24.06 -13.95
C PHE A 41 -1.00 23.73 -13.94
N ILE A 42 -0.24 24.33 -13.02
CA ILE A 42 1.21 24.09 -12.88
C ILE A 42 1.57 22.66 -12.49
N ILE A 43 0.72 21.95 -11.73
CA ILE A 43 0.86 20.49 -11.52
C ILE A 43 0.45 19.75 -12.78
N GLY A 44 -0.71 20.11 -13.32
CA GLY A 44 -1.31 19.41 -14.46
C GLY A 44 -0.44 19.42 -15.70
N CYS A 45 0.45 20.41 -15.86
CA CYS A 45 1.42 20.49 -16.96
C CYS A 45 2.73 19.73 -16.73
N ASN A 46 2.96 19.16 -15.53
CA ASN A 46 4.15 18.33 -15.32
C ASN A 46 4.09 17.10 -16.25
N PRO A 47 5.15 16.80 -17.02
CA PRO A 47 5.13 15.71 -18.01
C PRO A 47 4.78 14.34 -17.40
N THR A 48 5.26 14.05 -16.19
CA THR A 48 4.97 12.80 -15.48
C THR A 48 3.52 12.73 -15.03
N ILE A 49 2.96 13.84 -14.55
CA ILE A 49 1.53 13.92 -14.19
C ILE A 49 0.64 13.81 -15.43
N LEU A 50 1.00 14.45 -16.54
CA LEU A 50 0.31 14.31 -17.82
C LEU A 50 0.33 12.86 -18.30
N HIS A 51 1.48 12.19 -18.21
CA HIS A 51 1.58 10.78 -18.57
C HIS A 51 0.61 9.91 -17.76
N VAL A 52 0.55 10.09 -16.44
CA VAL A 52 -0.42 9.35 -15.60
C VAL A 52 -1.86 9.71 -15.97
N HIS A 53 -2.16 10.98 -16.23
CA HIS A 53 -3.49 11.41 -16.68
C HIS A 53 -3.89 10.73 -18.00
N GLU A 54 -2.99 10.63 -18.97
CA GLU A 54 -3.20 9.90 -20.22
C GLU A 54 -3.43 8.41 -20.00
N LEU A 55 -2.69 7.77 -19.08
CA LEU A 55 -2.91 6.36 -18.75
C LEU A 55 -4.36 6.12 -18.28
N TYR A 56 -4.90 7.00 -17.42
CA TYR A 56 -6.30 6.90 -17.00
C TYR A 56 -7.29 7.15 -18.14
N ILE A 57 -7.01 8.09 -19.06
CA ILE A 57 -7.86 8.32 -20.25
C ILE A 57 -7.85 7.09 -21.16
N ARG A 58 -6.68 6.51 -21.45
CA ARG A 58 -6.55 5.32 -22.28
C ARG A 58 -7.25 4.12 -21.62
N ALA A 59 -7.12 3.96 -20.31
CA ALA A 59 -7.85 2.94 -19.56
C ALA A 59 -9.36 3.11 -19.67
N PHE A 60 -9.86 4.35 -19.54
CA PHE A 60 -11.27 4.66 -19.70
C PHE A 60 -11.78 4.28 -21.10
N GLN A 61 -11.08 4.72 -22.15
CA GLN A 61 -11.42 4.40 -23.54
C GLN A 61 -11.47 2.89 -23.78
N LYS A 62 -10.41 2.15 -23.41
CA LYS A 62 -10.37 0.70 -23.57
C LYS A 62 -11.53 -0.02 -22.84
N LEU A 63 -11.92 0.47 -21.66
CA LEU A 63 -13.01 -0.13 -20.89
C LEU A 63 -14.40 0.21 -21.46
N THR A 64 -14.60 1.41 -21.99
CA THR A 64 -15.87 1.82 -22.62
C THR A 64 -16.06 1.23 -24.00
N ASP A 65 -14.97 1.01 -24.74
CA ASP A 65 -14.99 0.43 -26.08
C ASP A 65 -15.17 -1.10 -26.05
N PHE A 66 -14.94 -1.73 -24.90
CA PHE A 66 -15.14 -3.16 -24.74
C PHE A 66 -16.65 -3.51 -24.79
N PRO A 67 -17.08 -4.44 -25.66
CA PRO A 67 -18.49 -4.74 -25.86
C PRO A 67 -19.16 -5.33 -24.61
N PRO A 68 -20.49 -5.21 -24.43
CA PRO A 68 -21.20 -5.81 -23.31
C PRO A 68 -20.94 -7.31 -23.19
N ILE A 69 -20.52 -7.77 -22.00
CA ILE A 69 -20.13 -9.17 -21.75
C ILE A 69 -21.37 -10.08 -21.74
N LYS A 70 -21.51 -10.95 -22.75
CA LYS A 70 -22.66 -11.85 -22.89
C LYS A 70 -22.33 -13.27 -22.46
N ASP A 71 -21.15 -13.75 -22.84
CA ASP A 71 -20.72 -15.13 -22.63
C ASP A 71 -19.31 -15.24 -22.06
N GLN A 72 -18.85 -16.49 -21.89
CA GLN A 72 -17.55 -16.81 -21.29
C GLN A 72 -16.37 -16.41 -22.18
N THR A 73 -16.57 -16.29 -23.50
CA THR A 73 -15.53 -15.86 -24.44
C THR A 73 -15.27 -14.36 -24.25
N ASP A 74 -16.34 -13.57 -24.18
CA ASP A 74 -16.25 -12.13 -23.86
C ASP A 74 -15.57 -11.91 -22.51
N GLU A 75 -15.95 -12.70 -21.49
CA GLU A 75 -15.39 -12.60 -20.15
C GLU A 75 -13.89 -12.92 -20.12
N ALA A 76 -13.45 -13.95 -20.85
CA ALA A 76 -12.05 -14.31 -20.94
C ALA A 76 -11.21 -13.20 -21.63
N GLN A 77 -11.75 -12.58 -22.68
CA GLN A 77 -11.13 -11.42 -23.33
C GLN A 77 -11.07 -10.21 -22.40
N TYR A 78 -12.14 -9.96 -21.64
CA TYR A 78 -12.19 -8.89 -20.66
C TYR A 78 -11.14 -9.09 -19.56
N CYS A 79 -10.93 -10.32 -19.09
CA CYS A 79 -9.85 -10.66 -18.17
C CYS A 79 -8.46 -10.28 -18.71
N GLN A 80 -8.20 -10.46 -20.02
CA GLN A 80 -6.93 -10.04 -20.62
C GLN A 80 -6.77 -8.52 -20.61
N LEU A 81 -7.83 -7.79 -20.95
CA LEU A 81 -7.84 -6.33 -20.84
C LEU A 81 -7.56 -5.87 -19.40
N VAL A 82 -8.22 -6.47 -18.41
CA VAL A 82 -8.03 -6.14 -16.99
C VAL A 82 -6.59 -6.43 -16.55
N ARG A 83 -6.00 -7.55 -16.95
CA ARG A 83 -4.58 -7.87 -16.67
C ARG A 83 -3.65 -6.82 -17.28
N GLN A 84 -3.87 -6.45 -18.53
CA GLN A 84 -3.09 -5.41 -19.19
C GLN A 84 -3.18 -4.08 -18.42
N LEU A 85 -4.38 -3.63 -18.06
CA LEU A 85 -4.57 -2.37 -17.33
C LEU A 85 -3.89 -2.39 -15.95
N LEU A 86 -3.92 -3.53 -15.24
CA LEU A 86 -3.24 -3.69 -13.96
C LEU A 86 -1.71 -3.57 -14.07
N ASP A 87 -1.12 -4.07 -15.16
CA ASP A 87 0.31 -3.98 -15.45
C ASP A 87 0.70 -2.58 -15.94
N ASP A 88 -0.05 -2.02 -16.90
CA ASP A 88 0.13 -0.65 -17.43
C ASP A 88 0.14 0.40 -16.29
N HIS A 89 -0.60 0.14 -15.20
CA HIS A 89 -0.74 1.06 -14.06
C HIS A 89 0.10 0.69 -12.84
N LYS A 90 1.02 -0.28 -12.92
CA LYS A 90 1.76 -0.77 -11.74
C LYS A 90 2.61 0.32 -11.05
N ASP A 91 3.23 1.20 -11.84
CA ASP A 91 4.16 2.23 -11.38
C ASP A 91 3.52 3.61 -11.12
N VAL A 92 2.19 3.71 -11.21
CA VAL A 92 1.45 4.99 -11.05
C VAL A 92 1.75 5.69 -9.73
N VAL A 93 1.94 4.96 -8.63
CA VAL A 93 2.26 5.59 -7.33
C VAL A 93 3.63 6.26 -7.36
N THR A 94 4.62 5.61 -7.97
CA THR A 94 5.97 6.14 -8.17
C THR A 94 5.94 7.37 -9.07
N LEU A 95 5.26 7.29 -10.22
CA LEU A 95 5.12 8.41 -11.16
C LEU A 95 4.42 9.62 -10.52
N LEU A 96 3.37 9.39 -9.72
CA LEU A 96 2.70 10.46 -8.97
C LEU A 96 3.63 11.08 -7.92
N ALA A 97 4.41 10.26 -7.21
CA ALA A 97 5.37 10.76 -6.23
C ALA A 97 6.45 11.63 -6.90
N GLU A 98 7.00 11.18 -8.03
CA GLU A 98 8.01 11.93 -8.78
C GLU A 98 7.46 13.23 -9.35
N GLY A 99 6.35 13.17 -10.09
CA GLY A 99 5.76 14.35 -10.74
C GLY A 99 5.31 15.43 -9.73
N LEU A 100 4.73 15.01 -8.60
CA LEU A 100 4.31 15.96 -7.56
C LEU A 100 5.49 16.55 -6.77
N ARG A 101 6.63 15.86 -6.68
CA ARG A 101 7.81 16.36 -5.95
C ARG A 101 8.35 17.65 -6.55
N GLU A 102 8.34 17.76 -7.88
CA GLU A 102 8.83 18.94 -8.60
C GLU A 102 7.80 20.07 -8.59
N SER A 103 6.53 19.74 -8.84
CA SER A 103 5.47 20.73 -8.96
C SER A 103 5.03 21.34 -7.62
N ARG A 104 5.16 20.62 -6.49
CA ARG A 104 4.71 21.12 -5.17
C ARG A 104 5.40 22.40 -4.73
N LYS A 105 6.64 22.68 -5.18
CA LYS A 105 7.39 23.90 -4.81
C LYS A 105 6.68 25.19 -5.24
N HIS A 106 5.74 25.09 -6.18
CA HIS A 106 5.06 26.23 -6.78
C HIS A 106 3.62 26.39 -6.28
N ILE A 107 3.28 25.73 -5.16
CA ILE A 107 1.90 25.62 -4.68
C ILE A 107 1.86 25.92 -3.20
N GLU A 108 0.98 26.86 -2.85
CA GLU A 108 0.80 27.29 -1.46
C GLU A 108 -0.15 26.36 -0.69
N ASP A 109 -1.11 25.73 -1.38
CA ASP A 109 -2.08 24.80 -0.77
C ASP A 109 -1.61 23.34 -0.80
N GLU A 110 -0.84 22.95 0.23
CA GLU A 110 -0.42 21.56 0.41
C GLU A 110 -1.59 20.61 0.73
N LYS A 111 -2.71 21.12 1.27
CA LYS A 111 -3.89 20.31 1.58
C LYS A 111 -4.55 19.80 0.30
N LEU A 112 -4.49 20.57 -0.78
CA LEU A 112 -4.98 20.16 -2.09
C LEU A 112 -4.23 18.91 -2.58
N VAL A 113 -2.89 18.93 -2.55
CA VAL A 113 -2.06 17.80 -2.99
C VAL A 113 -2.33 16.57 -2.14
N ARG A 114 -2.42 16.76 -0.82
CA ARG A 114 -2.79 15.71 0.12
C ARG A 114 -4.14 15.08 -0.22
N TYR A 115 -5.18 15.90 -0.38
CA TYR A 115 -6.54 15.43 -0.70
C TYR A 115 -6.58 14.68 -2.03
N PHE A 116 -5.88 15.20 -3.06
CA PHE A 116 -5.76 14.55 -4.35
C PHE A 116 -5.11 13.17 -4.23
N LEU A 117 -3.98 13.07 -3.51
CA LEU A 117 -3.26 11.82 -3.32
C LEU A 117 -4.09 10.81 -2.51
N ASP A 118 -4.65 11.23 -1.38
CA ASP A 118 -5.50 10.36 -0.55
C ASP A 118 -6.65 9.79 -1.38
N LYS A 119 -7.37 10.61 -2.16
CA LYS A 119 -8.47 10.15 -3.04
C LYS A 119 -7.99 9.29 -4.20
N THR A 120 -6.87 9.62 -4.83
CA THR A 120 -6.37 8.89 -6.00
C THR A 120 -5.81 7.53 -5.63
N LEU A 121 -5.01 7.46 -4.57
CA LEU A 121 -4.39 6.22 -4.10
C LEU A 121 -5.42 5.26 -3.54
N THR A 122 -6.40 5.73 -2.75
CA THR A 122 -7.47 4.88 -2.20
C THR A 122 -8.42 4.38 -3.29
N SER A 123 -8.81 5.23 -4.25
CA SER A 123 -9.57 4.81 -5.42
C SER A 123 -8.81 3.78 -6.26
N ARG A 124 -7.48 3.94 -6.42
CA ARG A 124 -6.62 2.97 -7.10
C ARG A 124 -6.58 1.64 -6.35
N LEU A 125 -6.45 1.64 -5.03
CA LEU A 125 -6.52 0.42 -4.22
C LEU A 125 -7.85 -0.30 -4.44
N GLY A 126 -8.98 0.41 -4.36
CA GLY A 126 -10.31 -0.17 -4.60
C GLY A 126 -10.49 -0.75 -6.01
N ILE A 127 -10.03 -0.05 -7.05
CA ILE A 127 -10.03 -0.55 -8.44
C ILE A 127 -9.20 -1.84 -8.55
N ARG A 128 -7.98 -1.86 -7.98
CA ARG A 128 -7.11 -3.04 -8.00
C ARG A 128 -7.72 -4.20 -7.24
N MET A 129 -8.34 -3.96 -6.08
CA MET A 129 -9.03 -5.00 -5.32
C MET A 129 -10.15 -5.65 -6.14
N LEU A 130 -11.01 -4.86 -6.80
CA LEU A 130 -12.09 -5.38 -7.65
C LEU A 130 -11.54 -6.18 -8.84
N ALA A 131 -10.59 -5.60 -9.57
CA ALA A 131 -9.97 -6.21 -10.74
C ALA A 131 -9.27 -7.54 -10.38
N THR A 132 -8.41 -7.53 -9.36
CA THR A 132 -7.70 -8.74 -8.92
C THR A 132 -8.65 -9.77 -8.31
N HIS A 133 -9.71 -9.35 -7.61
CA HIS A 133 -10.72 -10.27 -7.10
C HIS A 133 -11.37 -11.04 -8.24
N HIS A 134 -11.85 -10.35 -9.28
CA HIS A 134 -12.45 -11.00 -10.45
C HIS A 134 -11.50 -11.98 -11.14
N LEU A 135 -10.25 -11.56 -11.37
CA LEU A 135 -9.24 -12.45 -11.96
C LEU A 135 -8.96 -13.69 -11.10
N ALA A 136 -8.93 -13.52 -9.77
CA ALA A 136 -8.68 -14.60 -8.83
C ALA A 136 -9.90 -15.54 -8.64
N LEU A 137 -11.11 -15.16 -9.07
CA LEU A 137 -12.26 -16.07 -9.04
C LEU A 137 -12.09 -17.27 -9.98
N HIS A 138 -11.23 -17.12 -11.00
CA HIS A 138 -10.83 -18.21 -11.90
C HIS A 138 -9.86 -19.21 -11.26
N GLU A 139 -9.19 -18.81 -10.18
CA GLU A 139 -8.19 -19.66 -9.52
C GLU A 139 -8.86 -20.57 -8.50
N ASP A 140 -8.58 -21.88 -8.57
CA ASP A 140 -8.98 -22.82 -7.52
C ASP A 140 -7.87 -22.92 -6.46
N LYS A 141 -7.74 -21.84 -5.69
CA LYS A 141 -6.75 -21.75 -4.62
C LYS A 141 -7.38 -22.15 -3.27
N PRO A 142 -6.80 -23.13 -2.54
CA PRO A 142 -7.36 -23.55 -1.26
C PRO A 142 -7.37 -22.38 -0.28
N ASP A 143 -8.40 -22.32 0.56
CA ASP A 143 -8.64 -21.27 1.55
C ASP A 143 -8.94 -19.87 0.95
N PHE A 144 -9.13 -19.73 -0.37
CA PHE A 144 -9.42 -18.46 -1.04
C PHE A 144 -10.72 -18.46 -1.84
N VAL A 145 -11.42 -17.32 -1.83
CA VAL A 145 -12.51 -16.99 -2.75
C VAL A 145 -12.16 -15.66 -3.41
N GLY A 146 -11.65 -15.73 -4.64
CA GLY A 146 -10.93 -14.61 -5.25
C GLY A 146 -9.76 -14.17 -4.37
N ILE A 147 -9.66 -12.88 -4.06
CA ILE A 147 -8.66 -12.35 -3.11
C ILE A 147 -9.02 -12.50 -1.62
N ILE A 148 -10.21 -13.01 -1.28
CA ILE A 148 -10.64 -13.16 0.11
C ILE A 148 -10.06 -14.46 0.67
N CYS A 149 -9.21 -14.36 1.68
CA CYS A 149 -8.71 -15.53 2.39
C CYS A 149 -9.70 -15.89 3.49
N THR A 150 -10.27 -17.09 3.44
CA THR A 150 -11.28 -17.57 4.39
C THR A 150 -10.74 -17.83 5.81
N ARG A 151 -9.41 -18.00 5.95
CA ARG A 151 -8.74 -18.31 7.22
C ARG A 151 -7.34 -17.70 7.30
N LEU A 152 -7.27 -16.39 7.06
CA LEU A 152 -6.04 -15.62 7.13
C LEU A 152 -5.44 -15.71 8.54
N SER A 153 -4.14 -15.98 8.62
CA SER A 153 -3.38 -15.88 9.87
C SER A 153 -2.58 -14.57 9.86
N PRO A 154 -2.88 -13.60 10.75
CA PRO A 154 -2.15 -12.34 10.83
C PRO A 154 -0.66 -12.59 11.13
N LYS A 155 -0.34 -13.60 11.96
CA LYS A 155 1.05 -13.99 12.24
C LYS A 155 1.80 -14.35 10.96
N LYS A 156 1.25 -15.23 10.11
CA LYS A 156 1.93 -15.69 8.89
C LYS A 156 2.19 -14.56 7.89
N ILE A 157 1.23 -13.65 7.70
CA ILE A 157 1.41 -12.52 6.79
C ILE A 157 2.41 -11.50 7.35
N ILE A 158 2.42 -11.29 8.68
CA ILE A 158 3.44 -10.47 9.33
C ILE A 158 4.83 -11.09 9.12
N GLU A 159 5.00 -12.39 9.38
CA GLU A 159 6.28 -13.10 9.17
C GLU A 159 6.81 -12.96 7.74
N LYS A 160 5.94 -13.15 6.73
CA LYS A 160 6.27 -12.92 5.31
C LYS A 160 6.89 -11.54 5.09
N TRP A 161 6.30 -10.49 5.65
CA TRP A 161 6.76 -9.11 5.45
C TRP A 161 7.92 -8.73 6.36
N VAL A 162 8.06 -9.38 7.51
CA VAL A 162 9.26 -9.29 8.36
C VAL A 162 10.45 -9.81 7.58
N ASP A 163 10.38 -10.99 6.97
CA ASP A 163 11.49 -11.56 6.19
C ASP A 163 11.86 -10.70 4.98
N PHE A 164 10.87 -10.06 4.35
CA PHE A 164 11.11 -9.09 3.29
C PHE A 164 11.84 -7.84 3.80
N ALA A 165 11.31 -7.19 4.84
CA ALA A 165 11.89 -5.96 5.38
C ALA A 165 13.27 -6.18 5.99
N ARG A 166 13.49 -7.32 6.67
CA ARG A 166 14.80 -7.71 7.20
C ARG A 166 15.84 -7.88 6.12
N ARG A 167 15.52 -8.53 4.99
CA ARG A 167 16.46 -8.67 3.86
C ARG A 167 16.89 -7.31 3.30
N LEU A 168 15.95 -6.37 3.14
CA LEU A 168 16.28 -5.01 2.69
C LEU A 168 17.14 -4.26 3.72
N CYS A 169 16.84 -4.43 5.01
CA CYS A 169 17.56 -3.81 6.09
C CYS A 169 18.98 -4.38 6.22
N GLU A 170 19.16 -5.70 6.16
CA GLU A 170 20.45 -6.39 6.17
C GLU A 170 21.30 -5.99 4.97
N HIS A 171 20.70 -5.91 3.77
CA HIS A 171 21.40 -5.45 2.58
C HIS A 171 21.96 -4.02 2.74
N LYS A 172 21.23 -3.14 3.44
CA LYS A 172 21.63 -1.74 3.59
C LYS A 172 22.54 -1.47 4.79
N TYR A 173 22.28 -2.10 5.93
CA TYR A 173 22.92 -1.79 7.21
C TYR A 173 23.82 -2.93 7.72
N GLY A 174 23.94 -4.03 6.98
CA GLY A 174 24.72 -5.22 7.36
C GLY A 174 24.05 -6.12 8.41
N ASN A 175 22.98 -5.64 9.06
CA ASN A 175 22.17 -6.37 10.03
C ASN A 175 20.73 -5.83 10.04
N ALA A 176 19.81 -6.55 10.70
CA ALA A 176 18.45 -6.09 10.95
C ALA A 176 17.97 -6.53 12.33
N PRO A 177 17.11 -5.74 13.00
CA PRO A 177 16.54 -6.13 14.28
C PRO A 177 15.69 -7.40 14.11
N ARG A 178 15.76 -8.29 15.11
CA ARG A 178 14.83 -9.42 15.18
C ARG A 178 13.43 -8.90 15.46
N VAL A 179 12.44 -9.69 15.06
CA VAL A 179 11.03 -9.34 15.28
C VAL A 179 10.38 -10.38 16.17
N ARG A 180 9.83 -9.95 17.31
CA ARG A 180 9.08 -10.82 18.22
C ARG A 180 7.59 -10.56 18.07
N ILE A 181 6.80 -11.60 17.82
CA ILE A 181 5.35 -11.51 17.62
C ILE A 181 4.63 -12.12 18.83
N ASN A 182 3.77 -11.35 19.49
CA ASN A 182 2.97 -11.79 20.64
C ASN A 182 1.49 -11.40 20.50
N GLY A 183 0.67 -11.72 21.52
CA GLY A 183 -0.79 -11.55 21.48
C GLY A 183 -1.50 -12.76 20.87
N HIS A 184 -2.56 -12.53 20.09
CA HIS A 184 -3.40 -13.57 19.48
C HIS A 184 -2.75 -14.20 18.24
N VAL A 185 -1.57 -14.80 18.41
CA VAL A 185 -0.76 -15.41 17.34
C VAL A 185 -1.43 -16.59 16.63
N ALA A 186 -2.40 -17.23 17.30
CA ALA A 186 -3.16 -18.35 16.77
C ALA A 186 -4.44 -17.91 16.02
N ALA A 187 -4.75 -16.61 15.98
CA ALA A 187 -5.96 -16.09 15.34
C ALA A 187 -6.04 -16.50 13.86
N ARG A 188 -7.26 -16.84 13.43
CA ARG A 188 -7.61 -17.09 12.03
C ARG A 188 -9.02 -16.58 11.78
N PHE A 189 -9.20 -15.84 10.69
CA PHE A 189 -10.49 -15.28 10.32
C PHE A 189 -10.53 -14.97 8.82
N PRO A 190 -11.73 -14.82 8.23
CA PRO A 190 -11.88 -14.33 6.87
C PRO A 190 -11.33 -12.90 6.74
N PHE A 191 -10.40 -12.67 5.80
CA PHE A 191 -9.80 -11.36 5.61
C PHE A 191 -9.25 -11.17 4.18
N ILE A 192 -9.10 -9.93 3.73
CA ILE A 192 -8.47 -9.61 2.44
C ILE A 192 -6.98 -9.28 2.71
N PRO A 193 -6.01 -10.08 2.21
CA PRO A 193 -4.59 -9.86 2.49
C PRO A 193 -4.02 -8.59 1.84
N MET A 194 -4.58 -8.16 0.71
CA MET A 194 -4.00 -7.14 -0.15
C MET A 194 -3.64 -5.81 0.57
N PRO A 195 -4.49 -5.21 1.43
CA PRO A 195 -4.10 -4.02 2.18
C PRO A 195 -2.91 -4.25 3.13
N LEU A 196 -2.83 -5.41 3.78
CA LEU A 196 -1.71 -5.77 4.64
C LEU A 196 -0.42 -5.92 3.84
N ASP A 197 -0.51 -6.45 2.61
CA ASP A 197 0.61 -6.53 1.68
C ASP A 197 1.19 -5.16 1.27
N TYR A 198 0.41 -4.08 1.39
CA TYR A 198 0.90 -2.71 1.20
C TYR A 198 1.42 -2.10 2.50
N ILE A 199 0.65 -2.20 3.59
CA ILE A 199 0.91 -1.44 4.82
C ILE A 199 2.07 -2.02 5.63
N LEU A 200 2.08 -3.34 5.85
CA LEU A 200 3.07 -3.99 6.72
C LEU A 200 4.52 -3.73 6.29
N PRO A 201 4.93 -3.90 5.01
CA PRO A 201 6.32 -3.64 4.62
C PRO A 201 6.72 -2.17 4.84
N GLU A 202 5.81 -1.21 4.65
CA GLU A 202 6.11 0.21 4.89
C GLU A 202 6.38 0.49 6.38
N LEU A 203 5.53 -0.02 7.27
CA LEU A 203 5.69 0.16 8.71
C LEU A 203 6.93 -0.57 9.24
N LEU A 204 7.20 -1.78 8.74
CA LEU A 204 8.37 -2.57 9.13
C LEU A 204 9.68 -1.91 8.67
N LYS A 205 9.75 -1.42 7.42
CA LYS A 205 10.91 -0.66 6.93
C LYS A 205 11.18 0.55 7.81
N ASN A 206 10.15 1.30 8.20
CA ASN A 206 10.29 2.47 9.08
C ASN A 206 10.84 2.09 10.46
N ALA A 207 10.26 1.08 11.12
CA ALA A 207 10.70 0.60 12.42
C ALA A 207 12.15 0.10 12.39
N MET A 208 12.50 -0.71 11.39
CA MET A 208 13.86 -1.24 11.21
C MET A 208 14.86 -0.13 10.92
N ARG A 209 14.51 0.80 10.02
CA ARG A 209 15.36 1.95 9.70
C ARG A 209 15.65 2.80 10.92
N ALA A 210 14.62 3.18 11.68
CA ALA A 210 14.79 3.98 12.89
C ALA A 210 15.66 3.25 13.93
N THR A 211 15.47 1.94 14.07
CA THR A 211 16.28 1.10 14.97
C THR A 211 17.75 1.08 14.55
N MET A 212 18.06 0.85 13.27
CA MET A 212 19.45 0.82 12.79
C MET A 212 20.12 2.21 12.87
N GLU A 213 19.42 3.27 12.46
CA GLU A 213 19.98 4.64 12.44
C GLU A 213 20.20 5.22 13.85
N SER A 214 19.52 4.70 14.88
CA SER A 214 19.73 5.08 16.28
C SER A 214 20.81 4.25 17.00
N HIS A 215 21.30 3.17 16.38
CA HIS A 215 22.27 2.24 16.97
C HIS A 215 23.52 2.05 16.08
N LEU A 216 23.98 3.12 15.43
CA LEU A 216 25.12 3.10 14.52
C LEU A 216 26.43 2.62 15.17
N ASP A 217 26.57 2.80 16.49
CA ASP A 217 27.77 2.37 17.22
C ASP A 217 27.74 0.87 17.57
N THR A 218 26.55 0.24 17.54
CA THR A 218 26.34 -1.18 17.88
C THR A 218 25.44 -1.89 16.85
N PRO A 219 25.76 -1.83 15.54
CA PRO A 219 24.88 -2.34 14.48
C PRO A 219 24.69 -3.86 14.55
N TYR A 220 25.60 -4.58 15.21
CA TYR A 220 25.52 -6.03 15.44
C TYR A 220 24.60 -6.43 16.60
N ASN A 221 24.22 -5.49 17.48
CA ASN A 221 23.38 -5.76 18.65
C ASN A 221 22.34 -4.65 18.84
N VAL A 222 21.28 -4.72 18.04
CA VAL A 222 20.17 -3.76 18.04
C VAL A 222 18.93 -4.35 18.74
N PRO A 223 18.09 -3.52 19.36
CA PRO A 223 16.89 -3.99 20.06
C PRO A 223 15.86 -4.60 19.09
N ASP A 224 15.13 -5.61 19.57
CA ASP A 224 14.05 -6.24 18.80
C ASP A 224 12.90 -5.28 18.50
N VAL A 225 12.34 -5.38 17.30
CA VAL A 225 11.01 -4.84 17.01
C VAL A 225 9.97 -5.80 17.58
N VAL A 226 8.98 -5.30 18.31
CA VAL A 226 7.94 -6.11 18.94
C VAL A 226 6.60 -5.85 18.27
N ILE A 227 5.95 -6.91 17.79
CA ILE A 227 4.63 -6.84 17.15
C ILE A 227 3.61 -7.53 18.03
N THR A 228 2.53 -6.83 18.36
CA THR A 228 1.41 -7.36 19.14
C THR A 228 0.16 -7.45 18.27
N ILE A 229 -0.41 -8.65 18.19
CA ILE A 229 -1.66 -8.91 17.47
C ILE A 229 -2.80 -8.93 18.48
N ALA A 230 -3.80 -8.06 18.33
CA ALA A 230 -5.07 -8.16 19.01
C ALA A 230 -6.19 -8.43 18.00
N ASN A 231 -7.00 -9.46 18.25
CA ASN A 231 -8.11 -9.86 17.41
C ASN A 231 -9.36 -9.87 18.28
N ASN A 232 -10.35 -9.08 17.94
CA ASN A 232 -11.66 -9.05 18.59
C ASN A 232 -12.76 -9.09 17.53
N ASP A 233 -14.03 -9.02 17.93
CA ASP A 233 -15.17 -9.15 17.01
C ASP A 233 -15.36 -7.94 16.07
N ILE A 234 -14.73 -6.80 16.37
CA ILE A 234 -14.88 -5.54 15.64
C ILE A 234 -13.70 -5.34 14.67
N ASP A 235 -12.48 -5.42 15.18
CA ASP A 235 -11.27 -5.11 14.42
C ASP A 235 -10.10 -6.07 14.70
N LEU A 236 -9.20 -6.09 13.72
CA LEU A 236 -7.83 -6.56 13.86
C LEU A 236 -6.94 -5.37 14.20
N VAL A 237 -6.20 -5.47 15.30
CA VAL A 237 -5.19 -4.50 15.70
C VAL A 237 -3.80 -5.12 15.61
N ILE A 238 -2.91 -4.44 14.90
CA ILE A 238 -1.49 -4.79 14.81
C ILE A 238 -0.71 -3.60 15.35
N ARG A 239 -0.12 -3.77 16.53
CA ARG A 239 0.83 -2.80 17.08
C ARG A 239 2.24 -3.19 16.68
N ILE A 240 3.01 -2.26 16.13
CA ILE A 240 4.44 -2.42 15.82
C ILE A 240 5.20 -1.44 16.69
N SER A 241 6.03 -1.96 17.59
CA SER A 241 6.80 -1.20 18.58
C SER A 241 8.29 -1.34 18.31
N ASP A 242 8.96 -0.22 18.10
CA ASP A 242 10.41 -0.17 17.95
C ASP A 242 11.10 0.52 19.14
N ARG A 243 12.42 0.44 19.16
CA ARG A 243 13.29 1.20 20.06
C ARG A 243 14.23 2.10 19.27
N GLY A 244 13.71 2.71 18.21
CA GLY A 244 14.46 3.51 17.24
C GLY A 244 14.65 4.97 17.64
N GLY A 245 14.54 5.33 18.92
CA GLY A 245 14.71 6.70 19.41
C GLY A 245 13.47 7.60 19.28
N GLY A 246 12.41 7.14 18.62
CA GLY A 246 11.15 7.88 18.49
C GLY A 246 11.17 8.97 17.42
N ILE A 247 9.99 9.52 17.12
CA ILE A 247 9.81 10.66 16.22
C ILE A 247 10.04 11.95 17.00
N ALA A 248 10.94 12.81 16.53
CA ALA A 248 11.22 14.10 17.15
C ALA A 248 9.99 15.02 17.15
N HIS A 249 9.78 15.78 18.23
CA HIS A 249 8.62 16.67 18.37
C HIS A 249 8.43 17.62 17.17
N LYS A 250 9.52 18.14 16.59
CA LYS A 250 9.49 19.03 15.41
C LYS A 250 8.99 18.36 14.12
N ASP A 251 8.98 17.03 14.08
CA ASP A 251 8.64 16.24 12.90
C ASP A 251 7.27 15.54 13.04
N LEU A 252 6.70 15.47 14.25
CA LEU A 252 5.43 14.77 14.53
C LEU A 252 4.27 15.22 13.65
N ASP A 253 4.15 16.53 13.38
CA ASP A 253 3.07 17.05 12.56
C ASP A 253 3.28 16.80 11.05
N ARG A 254 4.51 16.46 10.65
CA ARG A 254 4.92 16.34 9.24
C ARG A 254 5.10 14.91 8.76
N VAL A 255 5.32 13.93 9.65
CA VAL A 255 5.51 12.50 9.28
C VAL A 255 4.34 11.90 8.50
N MET A 256 3.17 12.53 8.59
CA MET A 256 1.97 12.11 7.87
C MET A 256 1.77 12.83 6.53
N ASP A 257 2.66 13.74 6.15
CA ASP A 257 2.59 14.44 4.87
C ASP A 257 3.29 13.64 3.78
N TYR A 258 2.70 13.64 2.59
CA TYR A 258 3.36 13.09 1.41
C TYR A 258 4.65 13.87 1.15
N HIS A 259 5.69 13.17 0.68
CA HIS A 259 7.01 13.72 0.39
C HIS A 259 7.81 14.18 1.60
N PHE A 260 7.28 14.13 2.82
CA PHE A 260 8.09 14.32 4.01
C PHE A 260 8.94 13.08 4.28
N THR A 261 10.25 13.25 4.40
CA THR A 261 11.18 12.19 4.73
C THR A 261 12.41 12.75 5.45
N THR A 262 12.91 12.02 6.44
CA THR A 262 14.16 12.33 7.16
C THR A 262 15.38 11.62 6.55
N ALA A 263 15.20 10.91 5.43
CA ALA A 263 16.27 10.08 4.86
C ALA A 263 17.45 10.86 4.28
N GLU A 264 17.19 12.03 3.70
CA GLU A 264 18.24 12.91 3.19
C GLU A 264 19.16 13.43 4.31
N SER A 265 18.64 13.53 5.53
CA SER A 265 19.43 13.88 6.72
C SER A 265 20.37 12.75 7.12
N SER A 266 19.90 11.50 7.01
CA SER A 266 20.66 10.30 7.35
C SER A 266 21.79 10.01 6.34
N THR A 267 21.61 10.31 5.05
CA THR A 267 22.65 10.08 4.03
C THR A 267 23.85 11.04 4.16
N GLN A 268 23.69 12.16 4.86
CA GLN A 268 24.77 13.11 5.15
C GLN A 268 25.59 12.74 6.38
N ASP A 269 25.21 11.71 7.16
CA ASP A 269 26.00 11.26 8.30
C ASP A 269 27.28 10.54 7.80
N PRO A 270 28.49 11.06 8.10
CA PRO A 270 29.74 10.48 7.64
C PRO A 270 30.01 9.06 8.19
N ARG A 271 29.26 8.58 9.20
CA ARG A 271 29.29 7.18 9.66
C ARG A 271 28.53 6.23 8.74
N ILE A 272 27.56 6.76 8.00
CA ILE A 272 26.71 6.04 7.06
C ILE A 272 27.35 6.09 5.65
N ASN A 273 27.96 7.22 5.30
CA ASN A 273 28.54 7.50 3.98
C ASN A 273 29.62 6.51 3.43
N PRO A 274 30.55 5.93 4.22
CA PRO A 274 31.55 4.99 3.69
C PRO A 274 30.94 3.66 3.19
N LEU A 275 29.66 3.40 3.51
CA LEU A 275 28.88 2.27 3.00
C LEU A 275 28.12 2.59 1.69
N PHE A 276 27.97 3.88 1.34
CA PHE A 276 27.09 4.34 0.25
C PHE A 276 27.84 4.62 -1.07
N GLY A 277 29.10 5.03 -1.01
CA GLY A 277 29.82 5.59 -2.17
C GLY A 277 30.08 4.65 -3.37
N HIS A 278 29.69 3.38 -3.31
CA HIS A 278 30.01 2.41 -4.38
C HIS A 278 28.80 1.64 -4.97
N LEU A 279 27.60 1.75 -4.41
CA LEU A 279 26.49 0.83 -4.73
C LEU A 279 25.28 1.44 -5.44
N ASP A 280 25.13 2.78 -5.48
CA ASP A 280 23.90 3.41 -5.99
C ASP A 280 23.84 3.63 -7.51
N MET A 281 24.83 3.17 -8.30
CA MET A 281 24.85 3.43 -9.75
C MET A 281 24.67 2.22 -10.67
N HIS A 282 24.71 0.97 -10.18
CA HIS A 282 24.70 -0.21 -11.07
C HIS A 282 24.06 -1.49 -10.48
N SER A 283 22.84 -1.44 -9.95
CA SER A 283 22.12 -2.68 -9.61
C SER A 283 20.69 -2.70 -10.13
N GLY A 284 20.56 -3.09 -11.40
CA GLY A 284 19.33 -3.66 -11.92
C GLY A 284 19.06 -5.00 -11.25
N GLY A 285 18.27 -5.01 -10.18
CA GLY A 285 17.91 -6.23 -9.46
C GLY A 285 16.99 -6.02 -8.27
N GLN A 286 15.68 -6.00 -8.52
CA GLN A 286 14.54 -6.36 -7.64
C GLN A 286 14.44 -5.88 -6.16
N SER A 287 15.38 -5.15 -5.59
CA SER A 287 15.28 -4.62 -4.22
C SER A 287 15.28 -3.10 -4.22
N GLY A 288 14.10 -2.51 -4.07
CA GLY A 288 13.94 -1.06 -3.93
C GLY A 288 14.55 -0.53 -2.62
N PRO A 289 14.80 0.79 -2.53
CA PRO A 289 15.47 1.39 -1.38
C PRO A 289 14.67 1.25 -0.06
N MET A 290 15.39 1.19 1.08
CA MET A 290 14.81 1.09 2.44
C MET A 290 13.87 2.26 2.82
N HIS A 291 13.96 3.37 2.09
CA HIS A 291 13.07 4.51 2.18
C HIS A 291 12.77 5.00 0.76
N GLY A 292 11.53 5.42 0.51
CA GLY A 292 11.12 5.99 -0.77
C GLY A 292 10.90 7.50 -0.67
N PHE A 293 9.99 7.99 -1.51
CA PHE A 293 9.60 9.39 -1.61
C PHE A 293 8.78 9.93 -0.41
N GLY A 294 8.85 9.34 0.79
CA GLY A 294 8.02 9.78 1.92
C GLY A 294 6.53 9.49 1.75
N PHE A 295 6.17 8.36 1.13
CA PHE A 295 4.77 7.97 0.89
C PHE A 295 4.25 6.90 1.86
N GLY A 296 5.14 6.20 2.58
CA GLY A 296 4.79 5.00 3.35
C GLY A 296 3.71 5.25 4.41
N LEU A 297 3.94 6.18 5.34
CA LEU A 297 2.99 6.54 6.40
C LEU A 297 1.68 7.14 5.87
N PRO A 298 1.68 8.22 5.04
CA PRO A 298 0.44 8.80 4.55
C PRO A 298 -0.40 7.81 3.74
N THR A 299 0.22 7.01 2.88
CA THR A 299 -0.48 6.02 2.05
C THR A 299 -1.06 4.90 2.92
N SER A 300 -0.30 4.42 3.91
CA SER A 300 -0.77 3.40 4.84
C SER A 300 -1.99 3.87 5.65
N ARG A 301 -1.98 5.13 6.10
CA ARG A 301 -3.13 5.72 6.79
C ARG A 301 -4.33 5.85 5.88
N ALA A 302 -4.15 6.41 4.68
CA ALA A 302 -5.23 6.56 3.71
C ALA A 302 -5.87 5.21 3.35
N TYR A 303 -5.07 4.16 3.22
CA TYR A 303 -5.55 2.80 3.01
C TYR A 303 -6.30 2.25 4.22
N ALA A 304 -5.76 2.38 5.43
CA ALA A 304 -6.47 1.92 6.64
C ALA A 304 -7.83 2.62 6.80
N GLU A 305 -7.89 3.94 6.64
CA GLU A 305 -9.12 4.74 6.76
C GLU A 305 -10.14 4.40 5.65
N TYR A 306 -9.68 4.22 4.40
CA TYR A 306 -10.55 3.82 3.29
C TYR A 306 -11.27 2.49 3.54
N LEU A 307 -10.65 1.61 4.32
CA LEU A 307 -11.16 0.28 4.66
C LEU A 307 -11.92 0.27 6.00
N GLY A 308 -12.24 1.46 6.55
CA GLY A 308 -12.98 1.62 7.82
C GLY A 308 -12.12 1.45 9.07
N GLY A 309 -10.80 1.35 8.92
CA GLY A 309 -9.82 1.25 9.99
C GLY A 309 -9.13 2.58 10.32
N SER A 310 -7.92 2.50 10.88
CA SER A 310 -7.11 3.68 11.25
C SER A 310 -5.64 3.33 11.38
N LEU A 311 -4.76 4.33 11.26
CA LEU A 311 -3.34 4.23 11.58
C LEU A 311 -2.96 5.32 12.61
N GLY A 312 -2.64 4.91 13.84
CA GLY A 312 -2.20 5.80 14.92
C GLY A 312 -0.71 5.67 15.22
N LEU A 313 -0.08 6.77 15.64
CA LEU A 313 1.31 6.82 16.08
C LEU A 313 1.39 7.27 17.54
N GLN A 314 2.30 6.68 18.31
CA GLN A 314 2.67 7.12 19.65
C GLN A 314 4.20 7.18 19.70
N SER A 315 4.76 8.38 19.76
CA SER A 315 6.20 8.59 19.84
C SER A 315 6.63 8.75 21.30
N LEU A 316 7.62 7.96 21.72
CA LEU A 316 8.33 8.14 22.97
C LEU A 316 9.72 8.66 22.63
N GLN A 317 9.85 9.99 22.46
CA GLN A 317 11.11 10.58 22.01
C GLN A 317 12.26 10.23 22.97
N GLY A 318 13.37 9.78 22.40
CA GLY A 318 14.53 9.24 23.11
C GLY A 318 14.45 7.73 23.35
N ILE A 319 13.31 7.08 23.08
CA ILE A 319 13.09 5.66 23.34
C ILE A 319 12.70 4.90 22.06
N GLY A 320 11.59 5.28 21.41
CA GLY A 320 11.04 4.50 20.30
C GLY A 320 9.66 4.96 19.85
N THR A 321 9.06 4.24 18.90
CA THR A 321 7.73 4.52 18.37
C THR A 321 6.84 3.29 18.45
N ASP A 322 5.59 3.50 18.86
CA ASP A 322 4.51 2.52 18.68
C ASP A 322 3.60 2.97 17.52
N VAL A 323 3.41 2.09 16.54
CA VAL A 323 2.46 2.26 15.45
C VAL A 323 1.29 1.30 15.62
N TYR A 324 0.07 1.83 15.61
CA TYR A 324 -1.17 1.07 15.78
C TYR A 324 -1.94 1.04 14.45
N LEU A 325 -1.91 -0.09 13.76
CA LEU A 325 -2.77 -0.37 12.61
C LEU A 325 -4.05 -1.04 13.09
N ARG A 326 -5.21 -0.46 12.76
CA ARG A 326 -6.52 -1.08 12.95
C ARG A 326 -7.18 -1.29 11.60
N LEU A 327 -7.71 -2.47 11.36
CA LEU A 327 -8.53 -2.79 10.19
C LEU A 327 -9.76 -3.56 10.67
N ARG A 328 -10.94 -3.17 10.17
CA ARG A 328 -12.18 -3.87 10.51
C ARG A 328 -12.19 -5.27 9.92
N HIS A 329 -12.87 -6.18 10.61
CA HIS A 329 -13.20 -7.49 10.04
C HIS A 329 -14.14 -7.35 8.85
N ILE A 330 -14.20 -8.41 8.04
CA ILE A 330 -15.22 -8.47 7.01
C ILE A 330 -16.52 -8.93 7.65
N ASP A 331 -17.30 -7.98 8.15
CA ASP A 331 -18.67 -8.23 8.56
C ASP A 331 -19.63 -7.65 7.52
N GLY A 332 -20.55 -8.47 6.99
CA GLY A 332 -21.56 -8.05 6.01
C GLY A 332 -22.59 -7.04 6.53
N ARG A 333 -22.28 -6.32 7.62
CA ARG A 333 -23.16 -5.39 8.34
C ARG A 333 -22.91 -3.93 7.98
N GLU A 334 -21.70 -3.56 7.55
CA GLU A 334 -21.33 -2.18 7.21
C GLU A 334 -21.18 -1.96 5.69
N GLU A 335 -21.33 -0.71 5.22
CA GLU A 335 -21.31 -0.37 3.79
C GLU A 335 -19.93 -0.50 3.12
N SER A 336 -18.84 -0.50 3.91
CA SER A 336 -17.46 -0.48 3.44
C SER A 336 -17.14 -1.73 2.60
N PHE A 337 -17.58 -2.90 3.07
CA PHE A 337 -17.39 -4.20 2.42
C PHE A 337 -18.66 -5.03 2.49
N ARG A 338 -19.36 -5.14 1.35
CA ARG A 338 -20.40 -6.16 1.19
C ARG A 338 -19.78 -7.34 0.45
N ILE A 339 -19.81 -8.53 1.06
CA ILE A 339 -19.50 -9.78 0.37
C ILE A 339 -20.76 -10.28 -0.33
#